data_AF-A0AA44KTU8-F1
#
_entry.id   AF-A0AA44KTU8-F1
#
_cell.length_a   1.000
_cell.length_b   1.000
_cell.length_c   1.000
_cell.angle_alpha   90.00
_cell.angle_beta   90.00
_cell.angle_gamma   90.00
#
_symmetry.space_group_name_H-M   'P 1'
#
loop_
_entity.id
_entity.type
_entity.pdbx_description
1 polymer ?
#
loop_
_entity_poly.entity_id
_entity_poly.type
_entity_poly.pdbx_seq_one_letter_code
_entity_poly.pdbx_strand_id
1 'polypeptide(L)'
;MKNHPYASHIQKLYEIGILYEKEGEQFYPDRAITRQEAAWITWQYLKMLGAPPVDATLKGETDDWAKESVKNIVGHRLVGPEVIYNEDGSADYLSKQIMKRQEAAALLFYVS
;
A
#
# COMPACT_ATOMS: atom_id res chain seq x y z
N MET A 1 7.01 8.10 19.87
CA MET A 1 5.66 7.53 19.63
C MET A 1 4.69 7.66 20.80
N LYS A 2 5.09 7.36 22.06
CA LYS A 2 4.16 7.22 23.21
C LYS A 2 3.18 8.37 23.49
N ASN A 3 3.49 9.61 23.08
CA ASN A 3 2.62 10.78 23.29
C ASN A 3 1.94 11.28 22.00
N HIS A 4 2.01 10.53 20.90
CA HIS A 4 1.39 10.92 19.64
C HIS A 4 -0.13 10.67 19.70
N PRO A 5 -1.00 11.58 19.22
CA PRO A 5 -2.45 11.39 19.27
C PRO A 5 -2.94 10.10 18.61
N TYR A 6 -2.21 9.60 17.60
CA TYR A 6 -2.53 8.37 16.89
C TYR A 6 -1.80 7.11 17.42
N ALA A 7 -1.06 7.20 18.52
CA ALA A 7 -0.21 6.11 19.01
C ALA A 7 -0.98 4.81 19.26
N SER A 8 -2.18 4.88 19.85
CA SER A 8 -3.02 3.69 20.11
C SER A 8 -3.49 3.01 18.82
N HIS A 9 -3.85 3.79 17.80
CA HIS A 9 -4.27 3.27 16.50
C HIS A 9 -3.11 2.57 15.79
N ILE A 10 -1.94 3.22 15.78
CA ILE A 10 -0.71 2.67 15.21
C ILE A 10 -0.37 1.36 15.93
N GLN A 11 -0.28 1.38 17.25
CA GLN A 11 0.03 0.20 18.07
C GLN A 11 -0.93 -0.97 17.78
N LYS A 12 -2.23 -0.70 17.64
CA LYS A 12 -3.20 -1.75 17.33
C LYS A 12 -2.95 -2.40 15.97
N LEU A 13 -2.63 -1.60 14.94
CA LEU A 13 -2.31 -2.12 13.61
C LEU A 13 -0.98 -2.87 13.57
N TYR A 14 -0.03 -2.51 14.44
CA TYR A 14 1.19 -3.28 14.68
C TYR A 14 0.89 -4.67 15.26
N GLU A 15 0.07 -4.73 16.30
CA GLU A 15 -0.28 -5.98 16.99
C GLU A 15 -0.98 -7.00 16.10
N ILE A 16 -1.72 -6.53 15.08
CA ILE A 16 -2.44 -7.40 14.14
C ILE A 16 -1.69 -7.60 12.82
N GLY A 17 -0.44 -7.13 12.71
CA GLY A 17 0.44 -7.37 11.58
C GLY A 17 0.12 -6.57 10.31
N ILE A 18 -0.67 -5.50 10.42
CA ILE A 18 -0.96 -4.59 9.29
C ILE A 18 0.15 -3.55 9.11
N LEU A 19 0.69 -3.04 10.23
CA LEU A 19 1.86 -2.16 10.25
C LEU A 19 3.05 -2.90 10.87
N TYR A 20 4.23 -2.66 10.34
CA TYR A 20 5.52 -3.02 10.92
C TYR A 20 6.60 -2.08 10.37
N GLU A 21 7.58 -1.66 11.20
CA GLU A 21 8.78 -1.03 10.65
C GLU A 21 9.68 -2.11 10.02
N LYS A 22 10.50 -1.70 9.06
CA LYS A 22 11.67 -2.50 8.72
C LYS A 22 12.57 -2.60 9.96
N GLU A 23 13.20 -3.75 10.15
CA GLU A 23 14.09 -3.98 11.29
C GLU A 23 15.15 -2.87 11.42
N GLY A 24 15.19 -2.22 12.59
CA GLY A 24 16.08 -1.10 12.88
C GLY A 24 15.59 0.28 12.46
N GLU A 25 14.42 0.39 11.83
CA GLU A 25 13.80 1.68 11.47
C GLU A 25 12.78 2.15 12.52
N GLN A 26 12.59 3.47 12.60
CA GLN A 26 11.64 4.12 13.50
C GLN A 26 10.35 4.46 12.74
N PHE A 27 9.18 4.33 13.38
CA PHE A 27 7.94 4.85 12.79
C PHE A 27 7.89 6.38 12.78
N TYR A 28 7.59 6.96 11.61
CA TYR A 28 7.43 8.39 11.37
C TYR A 28 5.96 8.73 11.07
N PRO A 29 5.13 9.04 12.07
CA PRO A 29 3.68 9.09 11.93
C PRO A 29 3.18 10.32 11.17
N ASP A 30 3.98 11.39 11.14
CA ASP A 30 3.64 12.66 10.48
C ASP A 30 4.16 12.73 9.04
N ARG A 31 4.93 11.72 8.61
CA ARG A 31 5.48 11.67 7.26
C ARG A 31 4.39 11.22 6.30
N ALA A 32 4.25 11.92 5.18
CA ALA A 32 3.43 11.44 4.08
C ALA A 32 3.91 10.05 3.61
N ILE A 33 2.97 9.18 3.24
CA ILE A 33 3.29 7.85 2.74
C ILE A 33 3.51 7.88 1.23
N THR A 34 4.37 6.98 0.78
CA THR A 34 4.50 6.61 -0.63
C THR A 34 3.32 5.75 -1.08
N ARG A 35 3.11 5.65 -2.39
CA ARG A 35 2.07 4.79 -2.98
C ARG A 35 2.28 3.32 -2.62
N GLN A 36 3.53 2.85 -2.56
CA GLN A 36 3.84 1.47 -2.16
C GLN A 36 3.56 1.19 -0.68
N GLU A 37 3.75 2.17 0.21
CA GLU A 37 3.37 2.05 1.62
C GLU A 37 1.86 1.97 1.77
N ALA A 38 1.11 2.80 1.04
CA ALA A 38 -0.35 2.72 1.01
C ALA A 38 -0.82 1.35 0.51
N ALA A 39 -0.25 0.87 -0.60
CA ALA A 39 -0.57 -0.45 -1.17
C ALA A 39 -0.29 -1.58 -0.18
N TRP A 40 0.82 -1.49 0.55
CA TRP A 40 1.18 -2.47 1.55
C TRP A 40 0.23 -2.49 2.75
N ILE A 41 -0.09 -1.33 3.34
CA ILE A 41 -1.07 -1.23 4.44
C ILE A 41 -2.41 -1.85 4.01
N THR A 42 -2.91 -1.45 2.84
CA THR A 42 -4.19 -1.94 2.32
C THR A 42 -4.15 -3.42 2.01
N TRP A 43 -3.06 -3.93 1.43
CA TRP A 43 -2.95 -5.36 1.13
C TRP A 43 -2.88 -6.21 2.39
N GLN A 44 -2.15 -5.80 3.44
CA GLN A 44 -2.14 -6.56 4.70
C GLN A 44 -3.54 -6.63 5.31
N TYR A 45 -4.30 -5.52 5.24
CA TYR A 45 -5.69 -5.51 5.67
C TYR A 45 -6.57 -6.47 4.85
N LEU A 46 -6.50 -6.42 3.51
CA LEU A 46 -7.27 -7.29 2.63
C LEU A 46 -6.89 -8.78 2.79
N LYS A 47 -5.61 -9.07 2.99
CA LYS A 47 -5.09 -10.42 3.25
C LYS A 47 -5.63 -10.97 4.57
N MET A 48 -5.72 -10.14 5.60
CA MET A 48 -6.37 -10.50 6.87
C MET A 48 -7.87 -10.83 6.67
N LEU A 49 -8.54 -10.20 5.71
CA LEU A 49 -9.93 -10.49 5.33
C LEU A 49 -10.07 -11.67 4.36
N GLY A 50 -8.98 -12.32 3.95
CA GLY A 50 -9.00 -13.48 3.06
C GLY A 50 -9.04 -13.15 1.57
N ALA A 51 -8.65 -11.94 1.15
CA ALA A 51 -8.53 -11.60 -0.26
C ALA A 51 -7.50 -12.53 -0.96
N PRO A 52 -7.85 -13.11 -2.13
CA PRO A 52 -6.95 -14.02 -2.82
C PRO A 52 -5.80 -13.25 -3.49
N PRO A 53 -4.56 -13.77 -3.47
CA PRO A 53 -3.45 -13.12 -4.15
C PRO A 53 -3.64 -13.15 -5.67
N VAL A 54 -3.31 -12.04 -6.33
CA VAL A 54 -3.27 -11.87 -7.78
C VAL A 54 -1.89 -11.38 -8.16
N ASP A 55 -1.34 -11.97 -9.22
CA ASP A 55 -0.06 -11.53 -9.77
C ASP A 55 -0.29 -10.50 -10.87
N ALA A 56 0.56 -9.46 -10.89
CA ALA A 56 0.58 -8.43 -11.91
C ALA A 56 2.01 -8.18 -12.35
N THR A 57 2.21 -7.89 -13.64
CA THR A 57 3.51 -7.45 -14.13
C THR A 57 3.69 -5.97 -13.83
N LEU A 58 4.64 -5.64 -12.95
CA LEU A 58 4.95 -4.26 -12.61
C LEU A 58 6.01 -3.69 -13.54
N LYS A 59 5.84 -2.43 -13.92
CA LYS A 59 6.90 -1.57 -14.44
C LYS A 59 7.27 -0.51 -13.39
N GLY A 60 8.41 0.13 -13.59
CA GLY A 60 8.96 1.10 -12.64
C GLY A 60 9.60 0.46 -11.41
N GLU A 61 10.06 1.30 -10.49
CA GLU A 61 10.75 0.86 -9.29
C GLU A 61 9.75 0.58 -8.16
N THR A 62 9.81 -0.60 -7.57
CA THR A 62 9.08 -0.97 -6.36
C THR A 62 10.02 -1.73 -5.45
N ASP A 63 10.05 -1.39 -4.16
CA ASP A 63 10.92 -2.10 -3.21
C ASP A 63 10.47 -3.55 -3.02
N ASP A 64 11.43 -4.44 -2.79
CA ASP A 64 11.17 -5.88 -2.65
C ASP A 64 10.10 -6.19 -1.59
N TRP A 65 10.12 -5.48 -0.46
CA TRP A 65 9.15 -5.65 0.62
C TRP A 65 7.71 -5.27 0.22
N ALA A 66 7.55 -4.39 -0.77
CA ALA A 66 6.25 -3.92 -1.23
C ALA A 66 5.75 -4.62 -2.50
N LYS A 67 6.60 -5.42 -3.18
CA LYS A 67 6.27 -6.04 -4.48
C LYS A 67 4.99 -6.88 -4.42
N GLU A 68 4.83 -7.73 -3.41
CA GLU A 68 3.61 -8.53 -3.26
C GLU A 68 2.38 -7.62 -3.19
N SER A 69 2.39 -6.64 -2.30
CA SER A 69 1.27 -5.74 -2.10
C SER A 69 0.94 -4.91 -3.33
N VAL A 70 1.94 -4.33 -3.98
CA VAL A 70 1.75 -3.54 -5.20
C VAL A 70 1.19 -4.40 -6.33
N LYS A 71 1.70 -5.62 -6.52
CA LYS A 71 1.16 -6.57 -7.50
C LYS A 71 -0.31 -6.87 -7.24
N ASN A 72 -0.69 -7.08 -6.00
CA ASN A 72 -2.08 -7.37 -5.63
C ASN A 72 -2.99 -6.17 -5.84
N ILE A 73 -2.60 -4.98 -5.39
CA ILE A 73 -3.38 -3.75 -5.59
C ILE A 73 -3.58 -3.46 -7.09
N VAL A 74 -2.53 -3.58 -7.90
CA VAL A 74 -2.60 -3.41 -9.36
C VAL A 74 -3.40 -4.53 -10.03
N GLY A 75 -3.20 -5.78 -9.62
CA GLY A 75 -3.85 -6.96 -10.19
C GLY A 75 -5.35 -6.99 -9.95
N HIS A 76 -5.79 -6.61 -8.74
CA HIS A 76 -7.20 -6.41 -8.40
C HIS A 76 -7.79 -5.11 -8.97
N ARG A 77 -6.99 -4.28 -9.65
CA ARG A 77 -7.38 -2.96 -10.18
C ARG A 77 -7.92 -2.01 -9.10
N LEU A 78 -7.37 -2.08 -7.90
CA LEU A 78 -7.70 -1.21 -6.76
C LEU A 78 -6.93 0.12 -6.88
N VAL A 79 -6.99 0.74 -8.06
CA VAL A 79 -6.15 1.88 -8.45
C VAL A 79 -6.99 2.90 -9.20
N GLY A 80 -6.58 4.17 -9.13
CA GLY A 80 -7.20 5.22 -9.94
C GLY A 80 -6.75 5.20 -11.40
N PRO A 81 -7.33 6.08 -12.23
CA PRO A 81 -7.06 6.15 -13.68
C PRO A 81 -5.62 6.60 -14.02
N GLU A 82 -4.84 7.06 -13.04
CA GLU A 82 -3.43 7.39 -13.23
C GLU A 82 -2.54 6.16 -13.47
N VAL A 83 -2.99 4.97 -13.08
CA VAL A 83 -2.26 3.71 -13.33
C VAL A 83 -2.65 3.20 -14.71
N ILE A 84 -1.76 3.46 -15.68
CA ILE A 84 -1.96 3.06 -17.07
C ILE A 84 -1.40 1.66 -17.29
N TYR A 85 -2.24 0.78 -17.83
CA TYR A 85 -1.86 -0.57 -18.23
C TYR A 85 -1.40 -0.55 -19.69
N ASN A 86 -0.23 -1.10 -19.94
CA ASN A 86 0.32 -1.25 -21.28
C ASN A 86 -0.36 -2.42 -22.03
N GLU A 87 -0.15 -2.51 -23.34
CA GLU A 87 -0.66 -3.60 -24.18
C GLU A 87 -0.19 -4.99 -23.70
N ASP A 88 1.00 -5.08 -23.10
CA ASP A 88 1.56 -6.30 -22.50
C ASP A 88 0.94 -6.64 -21.12
N GLY A 89 -0.03 -5.86 -20.66
CA GLY A 89 -0.71 -6.02 -19.37
C GLY A 89 0.06 -5.46 -18.17
N SER A 90 1.29 -4.98 -18.36
CA SER A 90 2.08 -4.39 -17.27
C SER A 90 1.62 -2.98 -16.92
N ALA A 91 1.78 -2.57 -15.66
CA ALA A 91 1.46 -1.23 -15.21
C ALA A 91 2.58 -0.64 -14.35
N ASP A 92 2.83 0.66 -14.51
CA ASP A 92 3.67 1.42 -13.57
C ASP A 92 2.75 2.01 -12.49
N TYR A 93 2.91 1.51 -11.26
CA TYR A 93 2.14 1.97 -10.12
C TYR A 93 2.67 3.29 -9.53
N LEU A 94 3.83 3.78 -9.99
CA LEU A 94 4.53 4.95 -9.44
C LEU A 94 4.83 4.80 -7.95
N SER A 95 5.18 3.58 -7.53
CA SER A 95 5.36 3.12 -6.14
C SER A 95 6.11 4.08 -5.22
N LYS A 96 7.13 4.77 -5.73
CA LYS A 96 7.99 5.70 -4.97
C LYS A 96 7.41 7.10 -4.76
N GLN A 97 6.35 7.46 -5.50
CA GLN A 97 5.74 8.78 -5.36
C GLN A 97 4.88 8.87 -4.10
N ILE A 98 4.73 10.08 -3.56
CA ILE A 98 3.77 10.37 -2.49
C ILE A 98 2.35 10.15 -3.01
N MET A 99 1.51 9.48 -2.21
CA MET A 99 0.11 9.26 -2.58
C MET A 99 -0.70 10.56 -2.47
N LYS A 100 -1.38 10.94 -3.57
CA LYS A 100 -2.30 12.10 -3.59
C LYS A 100 -3.65 11.73 -3.00
N ARG A 101 -4.40 12.74 -2.54
CA ARG A 101 -5.75 12.56 -1.98
C ARG A 101 -6.72 11.85 -2.93
N GLN A 102 -6.66 12.13 -4.23
CA GLN A 102 -7.52 11.49 -5.22
C GLN A 102 -7.21 9.98 -5.37
N GLU A 103 -5.94 9.61 -5.22
CA GLU A 103 -5.45 8.24 -5.36
C GLU A 103 -5.83 7.43 -4.12
N ALA A 104 -5.69 8.04 -2.93
CA ALA A 104 -6.19 7.47 -1.68
C ALA A 104 -7.72 7.29 -1.70
N ALA A 105 -8.46 8.25 -2.25
CA ALA A 105 -9.91 8.15 -2.39
C ALA A 105 -10.33 7.01 -3.33
N ALA A 106 -9.64 6.86 -4.47
CA ALA A 106 -9.88 5.73 -5.37
C ALA A 106 -9.59 4.39 -4.68
N LEU A 107 -8.45 4.27 -4.01
CA LEU A 107 -8.10 3.06 -3.25
C LEU A 107 -9.18 2.70 -2.23
N LEU A 108 -9.63 3.68 -1.44
CA LEU A 108 -10.70 3.47 -0.44
C LEU A 108 -12.03 3.07 -1.08
N PHE A 109 -12.43 3.72 -2.19
CA PHE A 109 -13.66 3.41 -2.91
C PHE A 109 -13.74 1.94 -3.35
N TYR A 110 -12.60 1.33 -3.70
CA TYR A 110 -12.58 -0.06 -4.14
C TYR A 110 -12.49 -1.09 -2.99
N VAL A 111 -12.13 -0.68 -1.78
CA VAL A 111 -11.95 -1.61 -0.64
C VAL A 111 -13.00 -1.46 0.47
N SER A 112 -13.90 -0.46 0.35
CA SER A 112 -15.04 -0.23 1.25
C SER A 112 -16.31 -0.90 0.75
#